data_AF-A0A1J3EG95-F1
#
_entry.id   AF-A0A1J3EG95-F1
#
_cell.length_a   1.000
_cell.length_b   1.000
_cell.length_c   1.000
_cell.angle_alpha   90.00
_cell.angle_beta   90.00
_cell.angle_gamma   90.00
#
_symmetry.space_group_name_H-M   'P 1'
#
loop_
_entity.id
_entity.type
_entity.pdbx_description
1 polymer ?
#
loop_
_entity_poly.entity_id
_entity_poly.type
_entity_poly.pdbx_seq_one_letter_code
_entity_poly.pdbx_strand_id
1 'polypeptide(L)'
;MGSLGLPHASSFKGGSETFLRNVFENILKTYLRKNPTAKTIWELVQSVDSEKICYDHFTFRTFKVDGYGIDSLSSFFIDYGYKIGGGLDFPKNNLRALWFSPPDVHVPNDGHGLANGPLPRLVIAEILVDELSLESQGIIRKYLKPEGGKQAVVSSTLGSLIWEKPTWTDFKQLAKESELAAWTLIHGYT
;
A
#
# COMPACT_ATOMS: atom_id res chain seq x y z
N MET A 1 6.22 -44.62 15.04
CA MET A 1 7.00 -43.37 15.21
C MET A 1 6.29 -42.28 14.45
N GLY A 2 5.48 -41.48 15.14
CA GLY A 2 4.84 -40.31 14.54
C GLY A 2 5.85 -39.17 14.50
N SER A 3 6.16 -38.67 13.31
CA SER A 3 6.90 -37.43 13.14
C SER A 3 6.03 -36.29 13.68
N LEU A 4 6.27 -35.89 14.93
CA LEU A 4 5.79 -34.62 15.47
C LEU A 4 6.36 -33.52 14.57
N GLY A 5 5.51 -32.96 13.72
CA GLY A 5 5.86 -31.80 12.90
C GLY A 5 6.37 -30.70 13.83
N LEU A 6 7.60 -30.25 13.59
CA LEU A 6 8.16 -29.08 14.26
C LEU A 6 7.16 -27.92 14.16
N PRO A 7 6.93 -27.15 15.23
CA PRO A 7 6.11 -25.95 15.15
C PRO A 7 6.70 -25.05 14.07
N HIS A 8 5.86 -24.62 13.13
CA HIS A 8 6.25 -23.70 12.08
C HIS A 8 6.84 -22.45 12.75
N ALA A 9 8.16 -22.29 12.69
CA ALA A 9 8.82 -21.15 13.28
C ALA A 9 8.29 -19.89 12.57
N SER A 10 7.80 -18.93 13.35
CA SER A 10 7.22 -17.69 12.83
C SER A 10 8.19 -17.01 11.87
N SER A 11 7.77 -16.86 10.61
CA SER A 11 8.52 -16.18 9.54
C SER A 11 8.56 -14.65 9.74
N PHE A 12 7.73 -14.12 10.65
CA PHE A 12 7.68 -12.71 11.01
C PHE A 12 8.91 -12.28 11.80
N LYS A 13 9.64 -11.30 11.28
CA LYS A 13 10.83 -10.73 11.95
C LYS A 13 10.48 -9.56 12.87
N GLY A 14 9.38 -8.86 12.62
CA GLY A 14 8.85 -7.76 13.42
C GLY A 14 7.43 -8.06 13.88
N GLY A 15 7.13 -7.69 15.14
CA GLY A 15 5.79 -7.76 15.73
C GLY A 15 5.10 -9.14 15.68
N SER A 16 3.78 -9.15 15.88
CA SER A 16 2.96 -10.36 15.76
C SER A 16 2.16 -10.36 14.46
N GLU A 17 1.84 -11.55 13.93
CA GLU A 17 0.96 -11.73 12.78
C GLU A 17 -0.39 -10.99 12.98
N THR A 18 -0.95 -11.06 14.17
CA THR A 18 -2.19 -10.36 14.54
C THR A 18 -2.08 -8.85 14.34
N PHE A 19 -0.95 -8.24 14.69
CA PHE A 19 -0.74 -6.81 14.46
C PHE A 19 -0.71 -6.48 12.97
N LEU A 20 -0.01 -7.27 12.15
CA LEU A 20 0.02 -7.07 10.69
C LEU A 20 -1.39 -7.19 10.07
N ARG A 21 -2.16 -8.20 10.47
CA ARG A 21 -3.53 -8.39 10.00
C ARG A 21 -4.40 -7.19 10.37
N ASN A 22 -4.28 -6.68 11.59
CA ASN A 22 -4.96 -5.45 12.02
C ASN A 22 -4.55 -4.23 11.18
N VAL A 23 -3.28 -4.11 10.78
CA VAL A 23 -2.83 -3.04 9.87
C VAL A 23 -3.55 -3.15 8.51
N PHE A 24 -3.57 -4.33 7.90
CA PHE A 24 -4.31 -4.54 6.64
C PHE A 24 -5.81 -4.25 6.78
N GLU A 25 -6.43 -4.68 7.88
CA GLU A 25 -7.84 -4.38 8.13
C GLU A 25 -8.11 -2.88 8.20
N ASN A 26 -7.24 -2.11 8.85
CA ASN A 26 -7.40 -0.66 8.94
C ASN A 26 -7.18 0.02 7.58
N ILE A 27 -6.22 -0.45 6.78
CA ILE A 27 -6.04 0.03 5.39
C ILE A 27 -7.32 -0.25 4.58
N LEU A 28 -7.86 -1.48 4.64
CA LEU A 28 -9.09 -1.84 3.94
C LEU A 28 -10.28 -0.99 4.42
N LYS A 29 -10.47 -0.82 5.73
CA LYS A 29 -11.53 0.03 6.29
C LYS A 29 -11.44 1.45 5.76
N THR A 30 -10.24 2.02 5.72
CA THR A 30 -9.99 3.34 5.15
C THR A 30 -10.33 3.39 3.66
N TYR A 31 -9.91 2.39 2.88
CA TYR A 31 -10.20 2.30 1.46
C TYR A 31 -11.71 2.24 1.19
N LEU A 32 -12.44 1.33 1.85
CA LEU A 32 -13.88 1.16 1.66
C LEU A 32 -14.67 2.40 2.09
N ARG A 33 -14.23 3.11 3.15
CA ARG A 33 -14.83 4.38 3.56
C ARG A 33 -14.70 5.47 2.48
N LYS A 34 -13.57 5.52 1.79
CA LYS A 34 -13.31 6.52 0.73
C LYS A 34 -13.92 6.14 -0.63
N ASN A 35 -14.27 4.88 -0.83
CA ASN A 35 -14.70 4.33 -2.13
C ASN A 35 -16.07 3.63 -2.00
N PRO A 36 -17.20 4.38 -2.05
CA PRO A 36 -18.54 3.82 -1.83
C PRO A 36 -18.90 2.68 -2.78
N THR A 37 -18.52 2.79 -4.06
CA THR A 37 -18.77 1.71 -5.04
C THR A 37 -18.04 0.43 -4.66
N ALA A 38 -16.76 0.53 -4.27
CA ALA A 38 -15.99 -0.63 -3.83
C ALA A 38 -16.57 -1.24 -2.55
N LYS A 39 -17.04 -0.41 -1.62
CA LYS A 39 -17.76 -0.85 -0.43
C LYS A 39 -19.03 -1.62 -0.77
N THR A 40 -19.87 -1.10 -1.66
CA THR A 40 -21.10 -1.80 -2.07
C THR A 40 -20.79 -3.16 -2.69
N ILE A 41 -19.80 -3.23 -3.59
CA ILE A 41 -19.38 -4.51 -4.18
C ILE A 41 -18.86 -5.46 -3.10
N TRP A 42 -18.01 -4.98 -2.19
CA TRP A 42 -17.46 -5.77 -1.09
C TRP A 42 -18.55 -6.31 -0.15
N GLU A 43 -19.57 -5.51 0.16
CA GLU A 43 -20.75 -5.94 0.95
C GLU A 43 -21.60 -6.96 0.19
N LEU A 44 -21.85 -6.75 -1.11
CA LEU A 44 -22.62 -7.69 -1.93
C LEU A 44 -21.93 -9.04 -2.04
N VAL A 45 -20.62 -9.07 -2.31
CA VAL A 45 -19.86 -10.33 -2.39
C VAL A 45 -19.90 -11.05 -1.05
N GLN A 46 -19.74 -10.34 0.07
CA GLN A 46 -19.90 -10.97 1.38
C GLN A 46 -21.31 -11.47 1.67
N SER A 47 -22.35 -10.80 1.18
CA SER A 47 -23.73 -11.26 1.41
C SER A 47 -24.05 -12.59 0.71
N VAL A 48 -23.31 -12.91 -0.35
CA VAL A 48 -23.47 -14.13 -1.16
C VAL A 48 -22.49 -15.22 -0.73
N ASP A 49 -21.26 -14.84 -0.36
CA ASP A 49 -20.17 -15.77 -0.02
C ASP A 49 -19.26 -15.15 1.05
N SER A 50 -19.83 -14.87 2.23
CA SER A 50 -19.13 -14.22 3.36
C SER A 50 -17.83 -14.92 3.76
N GLU A 51 -17.73 -16.22 3.47
CA GLU A 51 -16.66 -17.09 3.92
C GLU A 51 -15.53 -17.30 2.90
N LYS A 52 -15.46 -16.55 1.79
CA LYS A 52 -14.45 -16.82 0.75
C LYS A 52 -13.71 -15.63 0.14
N ILE A 53 -13.94 -14.40 0.58
CA ILE A 53 -13.17 -13.27 0.03
C ILE A 53 -11.70 -13.41 0.45
N CYS A 54 -10.83 -13.61 -0.53
CA CYS A 54 -9.39 -13.52 -0.40
C CYS A 54 -8.90 -12.29 -1.17
N TYR A 55 -7.90 -11.60 -0.62
CA TYR A 55 -7.31 -10.42 -1.24
C TYR A 55 -6.04 -10.85 -1.97
N ASP A 56 -6.06 -10.79 -3.30
CA ASP A 56 -4.87 -11.14 -4.09
C ASP A 56 -3.72 -10.15 -3.81
N HIS A 57 -3.99 -8.85 -3.88
CA HIS A 57 -3.00 -7.82 -3.62
C HIS A 57 -3.59 -6.48 -3.16
N PHE A 58 -2.74 -5.66 -2.54
CA PHE A 58 -2.99 -4.24 -2.26
C PHE A 58 -2.03 -3.39 -3.09
N THR A 59 -2.53 -2.30 -3.67
CA THR A 59 -1.73 -1.40 -4.51
C THR A 59 -1.61 -0.01 -3.89
N PHE A 60 -0.39 0.52 -3.86
CA PHE A 60 -0.07 1.85 -3.33
C PHE A 60 0.70 2.67 -4.37
N ARG A 61 0.61 4.00 -4.21
CA ARG A 61 1.39 4.96 -5.01
C ARG A 61 2.16 5.90 -4.10
N THR A 62 3.35 6.26 -4.53
CA THR A 62 4.32 7.05 -3.77
C THR A 62 5.07 8.00 -4.71
N PHE A 63 5.89 8.88 -4.17
CA PHE A 63 6.76 9.76 -4.96
C PHE A 63 8.21 9.30 -4.83
N LYS A 64 8.93 9.12 -5.95
CA LYS A 64 10.38 8.90 -5.92
C LYS A 64 11.10 10.18 -5.51
N VAL A 65 11.06 10.45 -4.22
CA VAL A 65 11.81 11.47 -3.51
C VAL A 65 12.37 10.81 -2.27
N ASP A 66 13.55 11.24 -1.83
CA ASP A 66 14.20 10.67 -0.66
C ASP A 66 13.25 10.65 0.56
N GLY A 67 13.09 9.47 1.15
CA GLY A 67 12.16 9.21 2.24
C GLY A 67 10.68 9.12 1.88
N TYR A 68 10.25 9.20 0.63
CA TYR A 68 8.84 9.16 0.19
C TYR A 68 8.51 8.11 -0.87
N GLY A 69 9.51 7.40 -1.39
CA GLY A 69 9.35 6.40 -2.46
C GLY A 69 8.81 5.06 -1.97
N ILE A 70 9.06 3.99 -2.73
CA ILE A 70 8.64 2.63 -2.36
C ILE A 70 9.10 2.25 -0.94
N ASP A 71 10.32 2.63 -0.56
CA ASP A 71 10.95 2.25 0.70
C ASP A 71 10.25 2.84 1.94
N SER A 72 9.54 3.97 1.78
CA SER A 72 8.80 4.59 2.90
C SER A 72 7.68 3.70 3.41
N LEU A 73 7.11 2.87 2.53
CA LEU A 73 6.01 1.97 2.82
C LEU A 73 6.48 0.51 2.93
N SER A 74 7.38 0.07 2.05
CA SER A 74 7.81 -1.33 1.97
C SER A 74 8.61 -1.79 3.18
N SER A 75 9.39 -0.89 3.80
CA SER A 75 10.23 -1.19 4.96
C SER A 75 9.44 -1.86 6.09
N PHE A 76 8.28 -1.30 6.43
CA PHE A 76 7.37 -1.90 7.41
C PHE A 76 6.99 -3.33 7.05
N PHE A 77 6.58 -3.59 5.81
CA PHE A 77 6.14 -4.95 5.42
C PHE A 77 7.31 -5.94 5.34
N ILE A 78 8.49 -5.48 4.93
CA ILE A 78 9.73 -6.27 4.92
C ILE A 78 10.09 -6.70 6.35
N ASP A 79 9.87 -5.85 7.35
CA ASP A 79 10.06 -6.23 8.76
C ASP A 79 9.11 -7.37 9.17
N TYR A 80 7.92 -7.45 8.58
CA TYR A 80 7.01 -8.61 8.74
C TYR A 80 7.34 -9.80 7.83
N GLY A 81 8.45 -9.77 7.09
CA GLY A 81 8.91 -10.90 6.29
C GLY A 81 8.43 -10.88 4.83
N TYR A 82 7.80 -9.79 4.35
CA TYR A 82 7.58 -9.62 2.92
C TYR A 82 8.90 -9.56 2.15
N LYS A 83 8.90 -10.07 0.91
CA LYS A 83 10.09 -10.11 0.04
C LYS A 83 9.79 -9.45 -1.28
N ILE A 84 10.76 -8.73 -1.84
CA ILE A 84 10.67 -8.18 -3.20
C ILE A 84 10.56 -9.35 -4.18
N GLY A 85 9.51 -9.38 -4.98
CA GLY A 85 9.27 -10.39 -6.00
C GLY A 85 9.71 -9.97 -7.41
N GLY A 86 9.80 -8.67 -7.67
CA GLY A 86 10.23 -8.12 -8.96
C GLY A 86 9.70 -6.71 -9.21
N GLY A 87 9.97 -6.18 -10.40
CA GLY A 87 9.61 -4.81 -10.77
C GLY A 87 9.26 -4.63 -12.24
N LEU A 88 8.52 -3.56 -12.52
CA LEU A 88 8.15 -3.10 -13.85
C LEU A 88 8.33 -1.58 -13.94
N ASP A 89 8.97 -1.14 -15.01
CA ASP A 89 9.10 0.28 -15.36
C ASP A 89 8.07 0.64 -16.43
N PHE A 90 7.46 1.81 -16.29
CA PHE A 90 6.49 2.38 -17.23
C PHE A 90 7.01 3.74 -17.73
N PRO A 91 7.95 3.76 -18.69
CA PRO A 91 8.64 4.98 -19.11
C PRO A 91 7.70 6.07 -19.64
N LYS A 92 6.59 5.68 -20.30
CA LYS A 92 5.58 6.64 -20.79
C LYS A 92 4.85 7.38 -19.68
N ASN A 93 4.88 6.85 -18.45
CA ASN A 93 4.15 7.36 -17.31
C ASN A 93 5.08 7.90 -16.21
N ASN A 94 6.40 7.91 -16.44
CA ASN A 94 7.41 8.25 -15.44
C ASN A 94 7.14 7.51 -14.11
N LEU A 95 6.93 6.19 -14.18
CA LEU A 95 6.48 5.37 -13.05
C LEU A 95 7.29 4.07 -12.99
N ARG A 96 7.66 3.67 -11.78
CA ARG A 96 8.20 2.34 -11.47
C ARG A 96 7.28 1.64 -10.47
N ALA A 97 7.10 0.33 -10.59
CA ALA A 97 6.38 -0.47 -9.60
C ALA A 97 7.20 -1.68 -9.17
N LEU A 98 7.19 -1.98 -7.88
CA LEU A 98 7.69 -3.24 -7.32
C LEU A 98 6.53 -4.03 -6.70
N TRP A 99 6.59 -5.36 -6.80
CA TRP A 99 5.67 -6.24 -6.09
C TRP A 99 6.38 -7.03 -5.00
N PHE A 100 5.64 -7.37 -3.94
CA PHE A 100 6.16 -8.04 -2.76
C PHE A 100 5.33 -9.28 -2.43
N SER A 101 6.00 -10.42 -2.26
CA SER A 101 5.37 -11.67 -1.81
C SER A 101 5.20 -11.67 -0.28
N PRO A 102 4.05 -12.12 0.26
CA PRO A 102 3.84 -12.24 1.69
C PRO A 102 4.73 -13.33 2.32
N PRO A 103 4.95 -13.28 3.65
CA PRO A 103 5.51 -14.40 4.39
C PRO A 103 4.54 -15.59 4.43
N ASP A 104 5.07 -16.80 4.65
CA ASP A 104 4.25 -17.99 4.85
C ASP A 104 3.52 -17.91 6.21
N VAL A 105 2.21 -18.14 6.18
CA VAL A 105 1.33 -18.18 7.36
C VAL A 105 0.47 -19.44 7.34
N HIS A 106 0.09 -19.94 8.51
CA HIS A 106 -0.88 -21.02 8.58
C HIS A 106 -2.27 -20.49 8.20
N VAL A 107 -2.87 -21.07 7.16
CA VAL A 107 -4.24 -20.78 6.72
C VAL A 107 -5.07 -22.04 6.96
N PRO A 108 -6.09 -22.01 7.84
CA PRO A 108 -7.03 -23.11 8.01
C PRO A 108 -7.74 -23.45 6.68
N ASN A 109 -8.29 -24.66 6.56
CA ASN A 109 -8.97 -25.10 5.33
C ASN A 109 -10.17 -24.21 4.93
N ASP A 110 -10.80 -23.57 5.92
CA ASP A 110 -11.89 -22.62 5.82
C ASP A 110 -11.43 -21.16 6.05
N GLY A 111 -10.12 -20.92 6.08
CA GLY A 111 -9.49 -19.63 6.34
C GLY A 111 -9.72 -18.63 5.20
N HIS A 112 -10.36 -17.52 5.51
CA HIS A 112 -10.70 -16.46 4.55
C HIS A 112 -10.55 -15.06 5.16
N GLY A 113 -10.68 -14.04 4.32
CA GLY A 113 -10.54 -12.64 4.71
C GLY A 113 -9.13 -12.30 5.21
N LEU A 114 -8.99 -11.13 5.81
CA LEU A 114 -7.72 -10.68 6.39
C LEU A 114 -7.41 -11.30 7.76
N ALA A 115 -8.44 -11.78 8.47
CA ALA A 115 -8.29 -12.35 9.80
C ALA A 115 -7.69 -13.76 9.75
N ASN A 116 -8.18 -14.63 8.86
CA ASN A 116 -7.84 -16.05 8.84
C ASN A 116 -7.42 -16.57 7.45
N GLY A 117 -7.40 -15.72 6.42
CA GLY A 117 -7.03 -16.08 5.07
C GLY A 117 -5.55 -15.84 4.74
N PRO A 118 -5.15 -16.09 3.48
CA PRO A 118 -3.82 -15.78 2.99
C PRO A 118 -3.57 -14.27 3.05
N LEU A 119 -2.33 -13.88 3.38
CA LEU A 119 -1.93 -12.48 3.34
C LEU A 119 -1.84 -11.99 1.89
N PRO A 120 -2.24 -10.75 1.59
CA PRO A 120 -2.20 -10.21 0.24
C PRO A 120 -0.75 -9.94 -0.19
N ARG A 121 -0.49 -10.02 -1.51
CA ARG A 121 0.71 -9.41 -2.10
C ARG A 121 0.62 -7.89 -1.99
N LEU A 122 1.75 -7.21 -2.15
CA LEU A 122 1.77 -5.74 -2.25
C LEU A 122 2.31 -5.33 -3.61
N VAL A 123 1.73 -4.28 -4.18
CA VAL A 123 2.27 -3.57 -5.33
C VAL A 123 2.47 -2.12 -4.92
N ILE A 124 3.70 -1.64 -4.95
CA ILE A 124 4.02 -0.26 -4.55
C ILE A 124 4.66 0.41 -5.75
N ALA A 125 4.01 1.45 -6.25
CA ALA A 125 4.49 2.23 -7.37
C ALA A 125 5.01 3.59 -6.92
N GLU A 126 6.10 4.07 -7.54
CA GLU A 126 6.68 5.38 -7.30
C GLU A 126 6.74 6.18 -8.60
N ILE A 127 6.23 7.42 -8.57
CA ILE A 127 6.37 8.38 -9.66
C ILE A 127 7.82 8.88 -9.66
N LEU A 128 8.51 8.77 -10.79
CA LEU A 128 9.87 9.25 -11.01
C LEU A 128 9.86 10.78 -11.11
N VAL A 129 9.85 11.45 -9.95
CA VAL A 129 9.65 12.91 -9.86
C VAL A 129 10.68 13.68 -10.67
N ASP A 130 11.93 13.23 -10.69
CA ASP A 130 13.02 13.91 -11.40
C ASP A 130 12.89 13.80 -12.95
N GLU A 131 11.99 12.95 -13.46
CA GLU A 131 11.65 12.84 -14.89
C GLU A 131 10.47 13.76 -15.30
N LEU A 132 9.85 14.45 -14.33
CA LEU A 132 8.81 15.45 -14.60
C LEU A 132 9.42 16.83 -14.89
N SER A 133 8.61 17.77 -15.36
CA SER A 133 8.99 19.16 -15.53
C SER A 133 9.43 19.81 -14.21
N LEU A 134 10.32 20.81 -14.28
CA LEU A 134 10.78 21.55 -13.10
C LEU A 134 9.62 22.20 -12.32
N GLU A 135 8.54 22.58 -13.01
CA GLU A 135 7.34 23.12 -12.38
C GLU A 135 6.65 22.06 -11.52
N SER A 136 6.40 20.87 -12.07
CA SER A 136 5.79 19.74 -11.34
C SER A 136 6.68 19.24 -10.20
N GLN A 137 8.00 19.19 -10.42
CA GLN A 137 8.96 18.88 -9.35
C GLN A 137 8.85 19.90 -8.19
N GLY A 138 8.79 21.19 -8.51
CA GLY A 138 8.61 22.26 -7.53
C GLY A 138 7.31 22.13 -6.75
N ILE A 139 6.20 21.82 -7.45
CA ILE A 139 4.90 21.58 -6.82
C ILE A 139 4.96 20.40 -5.85
N ILE A 140 5.50 19.25 -6.27
CA ILE A 140 5.57 18.07 -5.40
C ILE A 140 6.44 18.37 -4.18
N ARG A 141 7.67 18.88 -4.39
CA ARG A 141 8.63 19.15 -3.32
C ARG A 141 8.17 20.22 -2.33
N LYS A 142 7.28 21.13 -2.72
CA LYS A 142 6.64 22.12 -1.83
C LYS A 142 5.93 21.47 -0.63
N TYR A 143 5.32 20.30 -0.82
CA TYR A 143 4.51 19.63 0.20
C TYR A 143 5.32 18.66 1.07
N LEU A 144 6.43 18.15 0.57
CA LEU A 144 7.23 17.15 1.26
C LEU A 144 8.08 17.81 2.37
N LYS A 145 8.25 17.09 3.47
CA LYS A 145 9.07 17.48 4.62
C LYS A 145 10.17 16.44 4.83
N PRO A 146 11.37 16.82 5.29
CA PRO A 146 12.42 15.85 5.59
C PRO A 146 11.89 14.67 6.42
N GLU A 147 12.17 13.45 5.98
CA GLU A 147 11.79 12.20 6.62
C GLU A 147 10.27 11.95 6.83
N GLY A 148 9.39 12.74 6.21
CA GLY A 148 7.94 12.62 6.44
C GLY A 148 7.30 11.33 5.93
N GLY A 149 7.99 10.52 5.12
CA GLY A 149 7.47 9.21 4.73
C GLY A 149 7.64 8.11 5.78
N LYS A 150 8.34 8.34 6.91
CA LYS A 150 8.34 7.41 8.05
C LYS A 150 6.93 7.11 8.57
N GLN A 151 5.98 8.00 8.28
CA GLN A 151 4.58 7.95 8.68
C GLN A 151 3.69 7.26 7.62
N ALA A 152 4.24 6.71 6.53
CA ALA A 152 3.46 6.19 5.39
C ALA A 152 2.40 5.15 5.77
N VAL A 153 2.77 4.13 6.56
CA VAL A 153 1.84 3.08 7.00
C VAL A 153 0.75 3.64 7.92
N VAL A 154 1.13 4.51 8.86
CA VAL A 154 0.18 5.18 9.76
C VAL A 154 -0.81 6.03 8.95
N SER A 155 -0.31 6.79 7.97
CA SER A 155 -1.12 7.57 7.03
C SER A 155 -2.10 6.70 6.25
N SER A 156 -1.64 5.55 5.73
CA SER A 156 -2.47 4.59 5.02
C SER A 156 -3.60 4.05 5.90
N THR A 157 -3.29 3.64 7.13
CA THR A 157 -4.28 3.12 8.08
C THR A 157 -5.33 4.17 8.49
N LEU A 158 -4.91 5.42 8.73
CA LEU A 158 -5.79 6.50 9.17
C LEU A 158 -6.59 7.14 8.01
N GLY A 159 -6.08 7.03 6.79
CA GLY A 159 -6.68 7.69 5.63
C GLY A 159 -6.30 9.16 5.49
N SER A 160 -5.17 9.58 6.03
CA SER A 160 -4.74 10.98 6.12
C SER A 160 -3.51 11.26 5.28
N LEU A 161 -3.38 12.49 4.76
CA LEU A 161 -2.13 12.95 4.16
C LEU A 161 -1.08 13.18 5.25
N ILE A 162 0.19 12.93 4.91
CA ILE A 162 1.36 13.28 5.74
C ILE A 162 1.90 14.68 5.44
N TRP A 163 1.27 15.38 4.50
CA TRP A 163 1.57 16.74 4.10
C TRP A 163 0.31 17.60 4.16
N GLU A 164 0.50 18.92 4.10
CA GLU A 164 -0.58 19.89 4.08
C GLU A 164 -1.50 19.71 2.87
N LYS A 165 -2.79 20.02 3.06
CA LYS A 165 -3.79 19.87 1.99
C LYS A 165 -3.35 20.65 0.74
N PRO A 166 -3.22 19.99 -0.43
CA PRO A 166 -2.84 20.64 -1.65
C PRO A 166 -3.83 21.72 -2.11
N THR A 167 -3.30 22.79 -2.72
CA THR A 167 -4.15 23.81 -3.33
C THR A 167 -4.75 23.32 -4.65
N TRP A 168 -5.92 23.84 -5.01
CA TRP A 168 -6.56 23.52 -6.29
C TRP A 168 -5.70 23.88 -7.50
N THR A 169 -4.95 24.99 -7.41
CA THR A 169 -4.04 25.43 -8.46
C THR A 169 -2.92 24.43 -8.68
N ASP A 170 -2.27 24.00 -7.59
CA ASP A 170 -1.17 23.03 -7.65
C ASP A 170 -1.66 21.67 -8.18
N PHE A 171 -2.83 21.20 -7.72
CA PHE A 171 -3.44 19.98 -8.23
C PHE A 171 -3.68 20.05 -9.73
N LYS A 172 -4.34 21.11 -10.21
CA LYS A 172 -4.64 21.26 -11.65
C LYS A 172 -3.38 21.36 -12.49
N GLN A 173 -2.36 22.05 -11.99
CA GLN A 173 -1.12 22.20 -12.75
C GLN A 173 -0.41 20.86 -12.87
N LEU A 174 -0.30 20.10 -11.76
CA LEU A 174 0.28 18.77 -11.77
C LEU A 174 -0.51 17.79 -12.65
N ALA A 175 -1.85 17.86 -12.63
CA ALA A 175 -2.73 16.98 -13.39
C ALA A 175 -2.63 17.18 -14.92
N LYS A 176 -2.19 18.35 -15.39
CA LYS A 176 -1.95 18.57 -16.84
C LYS A 176 -0.81 17.71 -17.37
N GLU A 177 0.16 17.41 -16.52
CA GLU A 177 1.35 16.63 -16.89
C GLU A 177 1.23 15.17 -16.47
N SER A 178 0.80 14.92 -15.23
CA SER A 178 0.70 13.57 -14.68
C SER A 178 -0.50 13.43 -13.76
N GLU A 179 -1.54 12.77 -14.27
CA GLU A 179 -2.71 12.37 -13.48
C GLU A 179 -2.32 11.49 -12.29
N LEU A 180 -1.30 10.63 -12.46
CA LEU A 180 -0.79 9.76 -11.40
C LEU A 180 -0.13 10.57 -10.28
N ALA A 181 0.64 11.59 -10.62
CA ALA A 181 1.25 12.47 -9.64
C ALA A 181 0.20 13.32 -8.92
N ALA A 182 -0.78 13.86 -9.66
CA ALA A 182 -1.88 14.63 -9.08
C ALA A 182 -2.75 13.79 -8.14
N TRP A 183 -3.06 12.54 -8.52
CA TRP A 183 -3.76 11.59 -7.67
C TRP A 183 -2.97 11.32 -6.39
N THR A 184 -1.67 11.02 -6.51
CA THR A 184 -0.80 10.74 -5.37
C THR A 184 -0.71 11.94 -4.43
N LEU A 185 -0.69 13.16 -4.96
CA LEU A 185 -0.65 14.40 -4.18
C LEU A 185 -1.88 14.57 -3.26
N ILE A 186 -3.08 14.17 -3.70
CA ILE A 186 -4.31 14.36 -2.92
C ILE A 186 -4.74 13.12 -2.12
N HIS A 187 -4.24 11.93 -2.48
CA HIS A 187 -4.56 10.67 -1.79
C HIS A 187 -3.44 10.17 -0.87
N GLY A 188 -2.18 10.54 -1.12
CA GLY A 188 -1.05 10.02 -0.35
C GLY A 188 -0.95 8.50 -0.46
N TYR A 189 -0.82 7.82 0.68
CA TYR A 189 -0.66 6.35 0.76
C TYR A 189 -2.00 5.59 0.94
N THR A 190 -3.14 6.16 0.52
CA THR A 190 -4.49 5.62 0.83
C THR A 190 -5.25 5.18 -0.40
#